data_AF-A0A1A9LFE2-F1
#
_entry.id   AF-A0A1A9LFE2-F1
#
_cell.length_a   1.000
_cell.length_b   1.000
_cell.length_c   1.000
_cell.angle_alpha   90.00
_cell.angle_beta   90.00
_cell.angle_gamma   90.00
#
_symmetry.space_group_name_H-M   'P 1'
#
loop_
_entity.id
_entity.type
_entity.pdbx_description
1 polymer ?
#
loop_
_entity_poly.entity_id
_entity_poly.type
_entity_poly.pdbx_seq_one_letter_code
_entity_poly.pdbx_strand_id
1 'polypeptide(L)'
;MKYKIILIVYSLSLILLSCNFFEDDGQNVVDVNDFQGIENLYLVGTVISIQQVMNKMEGYHARGIIRVNIIKSNMDDYDPRNKQANYYCLIKNRKAEIYEHPGGLKKGDTIILDIKDRNITYYYSNGELGGLRNIWISPKRFFNFIKRKGYQKL
;
A
#
# COMPACT_ATOMS: atom_id res chain seq x y z
N MET A 1 27.81 -29.31 34.42
CA MET A 1 26.57 -28.56 34.74
C MET A 1 26.42 -27.25 33.95
N LYS A 2 27.48 -26.44 33.76
CA LYS A 2 27.44 -25.15 33.03
C LYS A 2 26.92 -25.22 31.58
N TYR A 3 27.26 -26.27 30.83
CA TYR A 3 26.84 -26.42 29.42
C TYR A 3 25.34 -26.68 29.23
N LYS A 4 24.63 -27.22 30.24
CA LYS A 4 23.17 -27.45 30.16
C LYS A 4 22.38 -26.15 30.19
N ILE A 5 22.85 -25.15 30.95
CA ILE A 5 22.18 -23.85 31.07
C ILE A 5 22.30 -23.05 29.76
N ILE A 6 23.46 -23.10 29.11
CA ILE A 6 23.70 -22.40 27.82
C ILE A 6 22.78 -22.94 26.72
N LEU A 7 22.59 -24.27 26.66
CA LEU A 7 21.72 -24.89 25.67
C LEU A 7 20.24 -24.49 25.85
N ILE A 8 19.79 -24.41 27.11
CA ILE A 8 18.42 -23.98 27.43
C ILE A 8 18.18 -22.54 26.98
N VAL A 9 19.12 -21.62 27.25
CA VAL A 9 19.01 -20.21 26.83
C VAL A 9 18.97 -20.08 25.30
N TYR A 10 19.78 -20.85 24.57
CA TYR A 10 19.80 -20.84 23.10
C TYR A 10 18.51 -21.42 22.50
N SER A 11 17.96 -22.48 23.10
CA SER A 11 16.68 -23.03 22.67
C SER A 11 15.51 -22.07 22.95
N LEU A 12 15.55 -21.34 24.07
CA LEU A 12 14.53 -20.37 24.43
C LEU A 12 14.56 -19.15 23.49
N SER A 13 15.74 -18.66 23.11
CA SER A 13 15.87 -17.57 22.14
C SER A 13 15.43 -17.98 20.74
N LEU A 14 15.69 -19.22 20.32
CA LEU A 14 15.15 -19.77 19.07
C LEU A 14 13.62 -19.86 19.09
N ILE A 15 13.02 -20.33 20.20
CA ILE A 15 11.56 -20.40 20.36
C ILE A 15 10.93 -19.00 20.31
N LEU A 16 11.52 -18.01 21.00
CA LEU A 16 11.06 -16.63 20.99
C LEU A 16 11.20 -15.96 19.62
N LEU A 17 12.21 -16.34 18.83
CA LEU A 17 12.35 -15.91 17.43
C LEU A 17 11.27 -16.53 16.53
N SER A 18 10.92 -17.79 16.73
CA SER A 18 9.88 -18.46 15.95
C SER A 18 8.46 -18.02 16.30
N CYS A 19 8.17 -17.66 17.56
CA CYS A 19 6.83 -17.20 17.95
C CYS A 19 6.46 -15.85 17.34
N ASN A 20 7.42 -14.98 17.05
CA ASN A 20 7.15 -13.67 16.41
C ASN A 20 7.06 -13.73 14.88
N PHE A 21 7.28 -14.89 14.26
CA PHE A 21 7.41 -15.01 12.81
C PHE A 21 6.12 -15.45 12.08
N PHE A 22 5.13 -15.96 12.81
CA PHE A 22 3.88 -16.49 12.25
C PHE A 22 2.65 -15.91 12.98
N GLU A 23 2.53 -14.59 13.03
CA GLU A 23 1.20 -14.00 13.20
C GLU A 23 0.49 -14.05 11.85
N ASP A 24 -0.31 -15.10 11.65
CA ASP A 24 -1.38 -15.06 10.66
C ASP A 24 -2.45 -14.12 11.20
N ASP A 25 -2.56 -12.94 10.59
CA ASP A 25 -3.49 -11.88 10.99
C ASP A 25 -4.95 -12.20 10.63
N GLY A 26 -5.23 -13.40 10.08
CA GLY A 26 -6.56 -13.84 9.69
C GLY A 26 -7.14 -13.06 8.50
N GLN A 27 -6.29 -12.30 7.81
CA GLN A 27 -6.69 -11.43 6.70
C GLN A 27 -6.63 -12.18 5.38
N ASN A 28 -7.66 -12.01 4.56
CA ASN A 28 -7.70 -12.61 3.24
C ASN A 28 -6.70 -11.91 2.31
N VAL A 29 -5.93 -12.70 1.57
CA VAL A 29 -5.10 -12.18 0.47
C VAL A 29 -5.96 -12.12 -0.78
N VAL A 30 -6.08 -10.95 -1.38
CA VAL A 30 -6.79 -10.77 -2.65
C VAL A 30 -5.84 -10.91 -3.84
N ASP A 31 -6.35 -11.35 -4.98
CA ASP A 31 -5.57 -11.42 -6.23
C ASP A 31 -5.11 -10.02 -6.68
N VAL A 32 -4.09 -9.97 -7.53
CA VAL A 32 -3.58 -8.70 -8.10
C VAL A 32 -4.65 -7.92 -8.88
N ASN A 33 -5.72 -8.60 -9.32
CA ASN A 33 -6.84 -8.05 -10.06
C ASN A 33 -8.15 -7.94 -9.24
N ASP A 34 -8.14 -8.36 -7.99
CA ASP A 34 -9.33 -8.44 -7.15
C ASP A 34 -9.50 -7.17 -6.32
N PHE A 35 -10.23 -6.21 -6.89
CA PHE A 35 -10.52 -4.91 -6.30
C PHE A 35 -11.73 -4.95 -5.35
N GLN A 36 -11.81 -5.99 -4.52
CA GLN A 36 -12.94 -6.26 -3.64
C GLN A 36 -13.36 -5.04 -2.82
N GLY A 37 -14.59 -4.57 -3.03
CA GLY A 37 -15.20 -3.43 -2.34
C GLY A 37 -14.96 -2.06 -2.99
N ILE A 38 -14.13 -1.97 -4.03
CA ILE A 38 -13.85 -0.74 -4.80
C ILE A 38 -13.96 -0.95 -6.31
N GLU A 39 -14.69 -1.96 -6.77
CA GLU A 39 -14.75 -2.41 -8.16
C GLU A 39 -15.22 -1.32 -9.14
N ASN A 40 -16.02 -0.37 -8.65
CA ASN A 40 -16.55 0.75 -9.43
C ASN A 40 -15.97 2.11 -8.98
N LEU A 41 -14.89 2.13 -8.19
CA LEU A 41 -14.34 3.37 -7.67
C LEU A 41 -13.85 4.28 -8.79
N TYR A 42 -14.31 5.53 -8.75
CA TYR A 42 -13.83 6.64 -9.55
C TYR A 42 -13.42 7.77 -8.62
N LEU A 43 -12.18 8.23 -8.71
CA LEU A 43 -11.60 9.24 -7.83
C LEU A 43 -10.74 10.23 -8.59
N VAL A 44 -10.91 11.51 -8.31
CA VAL A 44 -10.05 12.61 -8.76
C VAL A 44 -9.47 13.30 -7.54
N GLY A 45 -8.15 13.45 -7.49
CA GLY A 45 -7.49 14.09 -6.35
C GLY A 45 -6.16 14.74 -6.69
N THR A 46 -5.76 15.70 -5.86
CA THR A 46 -4.48 16.40 -5.97
C THR A 46 -3.45 15.76 -5.04
N VAL A 47 -2.26 15.49 -5.55
CA VAL A 47 -1.14 14.93 -4.78
C VAL A 47 -0.68 15.91 -3.71
N ILE A 48 -0.69 15.45 -2.46
CA ILE A 48 -0.21 16.19 -1.28
C ILE A 48 1.23 15.79 -0.95
N SER A 49 1.51 14.49 -1.00
CA SER A 49 2.83 13.94 -0.70
C SER A 49 3.00 12.57 -1.34
N ILE A 50 4.26 12.15 -1.51
CA ILE A 50 4.63 10.85 -2.04
C ILE A 50 5.62 10.24 -1.07
N GLN A 51 5.40 8.98 -0.69
CA GLN A 51 6.39 8.15 -0.01
C GLN A 51 6.88 7.10 -0.99
N GLN A 52 8.04 7.31 -1.59
CA GLN A 52 8.68 6.28 -2.41
C GLN A 52 9.25 5.19 -1.50
N VAL A 53 9.07 3.93 -1.89
CA VAL A 53 9.63 2.77 -1.19
C VAL A 53 10.95 2.39 -1.83
N MET A 54 12.04 2.76 -1.16
CA MET A 54 13.40 2.43 -1.60
C MET A 54 13.88 1.18 -0.87
N ASN A 55 13.46 0.00 -1.33
CA ASN A 55 14.03 -1.27 -0.85
C ASN A 55 14.51 -2.11 -2.04
N LYS A 56 15.84 -2.16 -2.23
CA LYS A 56 16.47 -2.95 -3.28
C LYS A 56 16.41 -4.45 -2.99
N MET A 57 16.54 -4.84 -1.72
CA MET A 57 16.58 -6.25 -1.32
C MET A 57 15.23 -6.95 -1.47
N GLU A 58 14.12 -6.23 -1.22
CA GLU A 58 12.77 -6.80 -1.29
C GLU A 58 12.04 -6.58 -2.62
N GLY A 59 12.65 -5.92 -3.62
CA GLY A 59 12.04 -5.79 -4.95
C GLY A 59 11.01 -4.66 -5.11
N TYR A 60 10.91 -3.71 -4.17
CA TYR A 60 9.83 -2.69 -4.16
C TYR A 60 10.21 -1.33 -4.75
N HIS A 61 11.32 -1.24 -5.47
CA HIS A 61 11.96 0.02 -5.89
C HIS A 61 11.06 0.92 -6.77
N ALA A 62 10.09 0.31 -7.45
CA ALA A 62 9.10 1.02 -8.25
C ALA A 62 7.76 1.18 -7.52
N ARG A 63 7.70 1.07 -6.19
CA ARG A 63 6.45 1.23 -5.42
C ARG A 63 6.50 2.46 -4.54
N GLY A 64 5.33 2.99 -4.22
CA GLY A 64 5.18 4.09 -3.31
C GLY A 64 3.79 4.17 -2.72
N ILE A 65 3.61 5.17 -1.89
CA ILE A 65 2.32 5.60 -1.37
C ILE A 65 2.11 7.01 -1.86
N ILE A 66 1.11 7.21 -2.72
CA ILE A 66 0.73 8.52 -3.22
C ILE A 66 -0.44 9.01 -2.38
N ARG A 67 -0.27 10.14 -1.70
CA ARG A 67 -1.31 10.71 -0.84
C ARG A 67 -1.99 11.85 -1.55
N VAL A 68 -3.30 11.79 -1.65
CA VAL A 68 -4.11 12.77 -2.37
C VAL A 68 -5.18 13.39 -1.49
N ASN A 69 -5.49 14.66 -1.77
CA ASN A 69 -6.73 15.30 -1.33
C ASN A 69 -7.77 15.06 -2.43
N ILE A 70 -8.93 14.52 -2.05
CA ILE A 70 -9.99 14.14 -2.99
C ILE A 70 -10.81 15.38 -3.37
N ILE A 71 -10.82 15.67 -4.66
CA ILE A 71 -11.66 16.69 -5.28
C ILE A 71 -13.05 16.11 -5.53
N LYS A 72 -13.09 14.94 -6.18
CA LYS A 72 -14.31 14.22 -6.56
C LYS A 72 -14.11 12.73 -6.34
N SER A 73 -15.09 12.05 -5.78
CA SER A 73 -15.12 10.59 -5.67
C SER A 73 -16.56 10.11 -5.68
N ASN A 74 -16.80 8.88 -6.14
CA ASN A 74 -18.08 8.20 -5.92
C ASN A 74 -18.11 7.38 -4.62
N MET A 75 -17.05 7.45 -3.81
CA MET A 75 -16.90 6.76 -2.53
C MET A 75 -16.17 7.64 -1.51
N ASP A 76 -16.73 7.75 -0.31
CA ASP A 76 -16.22 8.66 0.73
C ASP A 76 -15.26 8.02 1.74
N ASP A 77 -15.40 6.71 1.99
CA ASP A 77 -14.61 5.96 2.95
C ASP A 77 -14.40 4.52 2.45
N TYR A 78 -13.18 4.01 2.62
CA TYR A 78 -12.80 2.64 2.30
C TYR A 78 -11.54 2.26 3.08
N ASP A 79 -11.70 1.32 3.99
CA ASP A 79 -10.61 0.76 4.78
C ASP A 79 -10.77 -0.76 4.93
N PRO A 80 -10.12 -1.56 4.04
CA PRO A 80 -10.20 -3.00 4.08
C PRO A 80 -9.20 -3.63 5.05
N ARG A 81 -8.42 -2.84 5.83
CA ARG A 81 -7.28 -3.35 6.62
C ARG A 81 -7.64 -4.39 7.68
N ASN A 82 -8.90 -4.47 8.09
CA ASN A 82 -9.36 -5.49 9.04
C ASN A 82 -9.82 -6.78 8.34
N LYS A 83 -9.85 -6.82 7.01
CA LYS A 83 -10.40 -7.92 6.20
C LYS A 83 -9.43 -8.45 5.15
N GLN A 84 -8.61 -7.56 4.57
CA GLN A 84 -7.71 -7.85 3.46
C GLN A 84 -6.26 -7.53 3.82
N ALA A 85 -5.35 -8.42 3.44
CA ALA A 85 -3.92 -8.29 3.66
C ALA A 85 -3.21 -7.40 2.62
N ASN A 86 -3.88 -7.14 1.50
CA ASN A 86 -3.43 -6.29 0.41
C ASN A 86 -4.65 -5.61 -0.24
N TYR A 87 -4.44 -4.41 -0.77
CA TYR A 87 -5.51 -3.56 -1.31
C TYR A 87 -4.91 -2.48 -2.22
N TYR A 88 -5.70 -1.83 -3.05
CA TYR A 88 -5.16 -0.81 -3.98
C TYR A 88 -5.02 0.58 -3.34
N CYS A 89 -5.99 0.97 -2.52
CA CYS A 89 -6.00 2.26 -1.84
C CYS A 89 -6.71 2.23 -0.49
N LEU A 90 -6.51 3.28 0.30
CA LEU A 90 -7.34 3.65 1.44
C LEU A 90 -8.01 4.99 1.13
N ILE A 91 -9.26 5.15 1.56
CA ILE A 91 -10.00 6.41 1.45
C ILE A 91 -10.53 6.75 2.83
N LYS A 92 -10.28 7.95 3.34
CA LYS A 92 -10.83 8.43 4.61
C LYS A 92 -10.83 9.94 4.67
N ASN A 93 -11.93 10.55 5.11
CA ASN A 93 -12.05 12.00 5.33
C ASN A 93 -11.58 12.83 4.12
N ARG A 94 -12.06 12.50 2.91
CA ARG A 94 -11.66 13.14 1.64
C ARG A 94 -10.15 13.10 1.33
N LYS A 95 -9.44 12.12 1.89
CA LYS A 95 -8.05 11.82 1.55
C LYS A 95 -7.95 10.39 1.08
N ALA A 96 -6.96 10.12 0.23
CA ALA A 96 -6.63 8.74 -0.12
C ALA A 96 -5.13 8.48 -0.08
N GLU A 97 -4.78 7.24 0.26
CA GLU A 97 -3.47 6.64 0.04
C GLU A 97 -3.59 5.64 -1.10
N ILE A 98 -2.88 5.87 -2.20
CA ILE A 98 -2.84 4.98 -3.36
C ILE A 98 -1.50 4.25 -3.37
N TYR A 99 -1.52 2.92 -3.41
CA TYR A 99 -0.33 2.07 -3.30
C TYR A 99 0.23 1.68 -4.67
N GLU A 100 0.78 2.67 -5.38
CA GLU A 100 1.26 2.51 -6.76
C GLU A 100 2.66 3.12 -6.99
N HIS A 101 3.27 2.82 -8.13
CA HIS A 101 4.48 3.48 -8.61
C HIS A 101 4.25 4.99 -8.83
N PRO A 102 4.88 5.89 -8.04
CA PRO A 102 4.69 7.33 -8.21
C PRO A 102 5.25 7.86 -9.54
N GLY A 103 6.20 7.17 -10.18
CA GLY A 103 6.82 7.64 -11.41
C GLY A 103 7.43 9.04 -11.25
N GLY A 104 7.02 9.98 -12.10
CA GLY A 104 7.46 11.37 -12.09
C GLY A 104 6.55 12.33 -11.31
N LEU A 105 5.51 11.83 -10.62
CA LEU A 105 4.57 12.65 -9.88
C LEU A 105 5.24 13.50 -8.81
N LYS A 106 4.66 14.67 -8.56
CA LYS A 106 5.06 15.61 -7.52
C LYS A 106 3.82 16.16 -6.81
N LYS A 107 4.05 16.83 -5.68
CA LYS A 107 3.00 17.57 -4.98
C LYS A 107 2.37 18.61 -5.91
N GLY A 108 1.04 18.66 -5.95
CA GLY A 108 0.27 19.56 -6.82
C GLY A 108 -0.23 18.92 -8.12
N ASP A 109 0.32 17.77 -8.51
CA ASP A 109 -0.18 17.02 -9.67
C ASP A 109 -1.56 16.42 -9.38
N THR A 110 -2.30 16.10 -10.43
CA THR A 110 -3.64 15.51 -10.34
C THR A 110 -3.62 14.04 -10.74
N ILE A 111 -4.35 13.23 -9.97
CA ILE A 111 -4.61 11.82 -10.24
C ILE A 111 -6.08 11.65 -10.57
N ILE A 112 -6.36 10.89 -11.62
CA ILE A 112 -7.66 10.29 -11.90
C ILE A 112 -7.51 8.79 -11.80
N LEU A 113 -8.25 8.16 -10.90
CA LEU A 113 -8.29 6.72 -10.70
C LEU A 113 -9.66 6.22 -11.13
N ASP A 114 -9.69 5.27 -12.06
CA ASP A 114 -10.88 4.57 -12.50
C ASP A 114 -10.65 3.06 -12.39
N ILE A 115 -11.18 2.44 -11.33
CA ILE A 115 -11.02 1.00 -11.10
C ILE A 115 -11.79 0.17 -12.13
N LYS A 116 -12.95 0.67 -12.58
CA LYS A 116 -13.79 -0.03 -13.53
C LYS A 116 -13.06 -0.24 -14.86
N ASP A 117 -12.37 0.81 -15.32
CA ASP A 117 -11.54 0.77 -16.53
C ASP A 117 -10.09 0.33 -16.24
N ARG A 118 -9.77 -0.01 -14.98
CA ARG A 118 -8.46 -0.43 -14.49
C ARG A 118 -7.33 0.54 -14.85
N ASN A 119 -7.62 1.83 -14.80
CA ASN A 119 -6.72 2.87 -15.25
C ASN A 119 -6.44 3.90 -14.17
N ILE A 120 -5.20 4.39 -14.18
CA ILE A 120 -4.79 5.58 -13.46
C ILE A 120 -4.14 6.56 -14.42
N THR A 121 -4.64 7.79 -14.41
CA THR A 121 -4.18 8.89 -15.25
C THR A 121 -3.58 9.97 -14.39
N TYR A 122 -2.46 10.52 -14.84
CA TYR A 122 -1.73 11.58 -14.16
C TYR A 122 -1.69 12.84 -15.01
N TYR A 123 -1.98 13.97 -14.40
CA TYR A 123 -1.74 15.28 -14.99
C TYR A 123 -0.74 16.04 -14.14
N TYR A 124 0.27 16.60 -14.77
CA TYR A 124 1.18 17.51 -14.10
C TYR A 124 0.45 18.80 -13.72
N SER A 125 0.98 19.53 -12.75
CA SER A 125 0.42 20.81 -12.30
C SER A 125 0.26 21.87 -13.41
N ASN A 126 0.98 21.74 -14.52
CA ASN A 126 0.83 22.58 -15.72
C ASN A 126 -0.33 22.16 -16.64
N GLY A 127 -1.05 21.09 -16.30
CA GLY A 127 -2.17 20.54 -17.08
C GLY A 127 -1.76 19.54 -18.17
N GLU A 128 -0.47 19.29 -18.37
CA GLU A 128 0.00 18.30 -19.34
C GLU A 128 -0.26 16.87 -18.83
N LEU A 129 -0.53 15.96 -19.78
CA LEU A 129 -0.69 14.54 -19.48
C LEU A 129 0.67 13.94 -19.08
N GLY A 130 0.79 13.54 -17.82
CA GLY A 130 2.00 12.88 -17.30
C GLY A 130 2.05 11.39 -17.61
N GLY A 131 0.89 10.75 -17.78
CA GLY A 131 0.80 9.38 -18.27
C GLY A 131 -0.51 8.68 -17.95
N LEU A 132 -0.68 7.52 -18.57
CA LEU A 132 -1.78 6.57 -18.38
C LEU A 132 -1.17 5.20 -18.06
N ARG A 133 -1.68 4.52 -17.04
CA ARG A 133 -1.19 3.19 -16.65
C ARG A 133 -2.34 2.29 -16.22
N ASN A 134 -2.18 1.00 -16.49
CA ASN A 134 -3.00 -0.03 -15.86
C ASN A 134 -2.62 -0.13 -14.38
N ILE A 135 -3.61 -0.44 -13.55
CA ILE A 135 -3.43 -0.62 -12.10
C ILE A 135 -3.39 -2.09 -11.71
N TRP A 136 -2.65 -2.40 -10.65
CA TRP A 136 -2.63 -3.73 -10.06
C TRP A 136 -2.34 -3.67 -8.56
N ILE A 137 -2.88 -4.62 -7.80
CA ILE A 137 -2.68 -4.66 -6.34
C ILE A 137 -1.29 -5.22 -6.02
N SER A 138 -0.58 -4.54 -5.11
CA SER A 138 0.72 -5.00 -4.62
C SER A 138 0.56 -6.24 -3.71
N PRO A 139 1.54 -7.15 -3.67
CA PRO A 139 1.42 -8.38 -2.87
C PRO A 139 1.46 -8.09 -1.35
N LYS A 140 0.89 -8.99 -0.51
CA LYS A 140 0.89 -8.89 0.98
C LYS A 140 2.25 -8.48 1.57
N ARG A 141 3.35 -9.03 1.04
CA ARG A 141 4.72 -8.70 1.51
C ARG A 141 5.05 -7.20 1.46
N PHE A 142 4.54 -6.48 0.46
CA PHE A 142 4.71 -5.03 0.37
C PHE A 142 3.96 -4.31 1.49
N PHE A 143 2.72 -4.74 1.78
CA PHE A 143 1.90 -4.20 2.86
C PHE A 143 2.53 -4.44 4.24
N ASN A 144 3.03 -5.65 4.48
CA ASN A 144 3.79 -5.98 5.69
C ASN A 144 5.01 -5.06 5.86
N PHE A 145 5.74 -4.79 4.77
CA PHE A 145 6.88 -3.90 4.78
C PHE A 145 6.50 -2.46 5.13
N ILE A 146 5.50 -1.86 4.47
CA ILE A 146 5.11 -0.46 4.73
C ILE A 146 4.47 -0.29 6.11
N LYS A 147 3.77 -1.31 6.62
CA LYS A 147 3.22 -1.36 7.99
C LYS A 147 4.35 -1.32 9.02
N ARG A 148 5.35 -2.21 8.87
CA ARG A 148 6.54 -2.25 9.75
C ARG A 148 7.34 -0.94 9.73
N LYS A 149 7.36 -0.24 8.60
CA LYS A 149 8.04 1.07 8.46
C LYS A 149 7.20 2.26 8.92
N GLY A 150 5.93 2.06 9.28
CA GLY A 150 5.03 3.15 9.66
C GLY A 150 4.77 4.15 8.53
N TYR A 151 4.82 3.68 7.28
CA TYR A 151 4.64 4.52 6.10
C TYR A 151 3.16 4.83 5.83
N GLN A 152 2.23 3.98 6.26
CA GLN A 152 0.80 4.30 6.16
C GLN A 152 0.42 5.38 7.17
N LYS A 153 -0.36 6.38 6.73
CA LYS A 153 -0.71 7.56 7.54
C LYS A 153 -2.21 7.82 7.66
N LEU A 154 -3.06 7.10 6.92
CA LEU A 154 -4.52 7.16 7.03
C LEU A 154 -5.08 6.12 8.00
#